data_AF-A0A2A4CRN9-F1
#
_entry.id   AF-A0A2A4CRN9-F1
#
_cell.length_a   1.000
_cell.length_b   1.000
_cell.length_c   1.000
_cell.angle_alpha   90.00
_cell.angle_beta   90.00
_cell.angle_gamma   90.00
#
_symmetry.space_group_name_H-M   'P 1'
#
loop_
_entity.id
_entity.type
_entity.pdbx_description
1 polymer ?
#
loop_
_entity_poly.entity_id
_entity_poly.type
_entity_poly.pdbx_seq_one_letter_code
_entity_poly.pdbx_strand_id
1 'polypeptide(L)'
;MPIAAYRKMIDVCRASAPNITVMWSPLGDEGMEEYYPGDDYVDLVGVSVFGLQAWDQAKFGHDRTFDEIFGPRYERAASFGKPVVVAELGYVGKEDYVKMWENSVRQEKAEYPNLVGVSYFNYPEVYPWPEGFGMPDWRVKNQILK
;
A
#
# COMPACT_ATOMS: atom_id res chain seq x y z
N MET A 1 -5.57 -13.25 -17.89
CA MET A 1 -6.30 -14.03 -16.86
C MET A 1 -6.78 -13.20 -15.67
N PRO A 2 -5.95 -12.38 -15.00
CA PRO A 2 -6.39 -11.63 -13.80
C PRO A 2 -7.55 -10.65 -14.02
N ILE A 3 -7.59 -9.91 -15.14
CA ILE A 3 -8.65 -8.91 -15.41
C ILE A 3 -10.04 -9.54 -15.51
N ALA A 4 -10.20 -10.64 -16.26
CA ALA A 4 -11.50 -11.27 -16.48
C ALA A 4 -12.10 -11.84 -15.17
N ALA A 5 -11.25 -12.40 -14.31
CA ALA A 5 -11.67 -12.90 -13.00
C ALA A 5 -12.13 -11.76 -12.08
N TYR A 6 -11.37 -10.66 -12.05
CA TYR A 6 -11.74 -9.47 -11.27
C TYR A 6 -13.10 -8.93 -11.70
N ARG A 7 -13.27 -8.65 -13.01
CA ARG A 7 -14.54 -8.15 -13.58
C ARG A 7 -15.72 -9.03 -13.19
N LYS A 8 -15.57 -10.35 -13.38
CA LYS A 8 -16.62 -11.32 -13.05
C LYS A 8 -17.00 -11.30 -11.57
N MET A 9 -16.03 -11.16 -10.66
CA MET A 9 -16.34 -11.05 -9.23
C MET A 9 -17.13 -9.77 -8.94
N ILE A 10 -16.72 -8.64 -9.51
CA ILE A 10 -17.41 -7.37 -9.30
C ILE A 10 -18.82 -7.38 -9.87
N ASP A 11 -19.05 -8.00 -11.03
CA ASP A 11 -20.40 -8.19 -11.58
C ASP A 11 -21.30 -8.95 -10.59
N VAL A 12 -20.79 -10.05 -9.99
CA VAL A 12 -21.52 -10.84 -8.99
C VAL A 12 -21.78 -10.03 -7.72
N CYS A 13 -20.78 -9.30 -7.22
CA CYS A 13 -20.91 -8.49 -6.02
C CYS A 13 -21.94 -7.37 -6.22
N ARG A 14 -21.88 -6.63 -7.33
CA ARG A 14 -22.81 -5.52 -7.61
C ARG A 14 -24.23 -5.99 -7.93
N ALA A 15 -24.40 -7.19 -8.49
CA ALA A 15 -25.72 -7.79 -8.64
C ALA A 15 -26.42 -8.05 -7.29
N SER A 16 -25.65 -8.35 -6.24
CA SER A 16 -26.18 -8.63 -4.89
C SER A 16 -26.18 -7.40 -3.97
N ALA A 17 -25.21 -6.52 -4.16
CA ALA A 17 -24.97 -5.34 -3.33
C ALA A 17 -24.57 -4.16 -4.24
N PRO A 18 -25.54 -3.46 -4.85
CA PRO A 18 -25.27 -2.44 -5.87
C PRO A 18 -24.56 -1.18 -5.35
N ASN A 19 -24.54 -0.97 -4.03
CA ASN A 19 -23.98 0.23 -3.40
C ASN A 19 -22.57 0.03 -2.83
N ILE A 20 -21.89 -1.07 -3.15
CA ILE A 20 -20.52 -1.30 -2.69
C ILE A 20 -19.53 -0.39 -3.42
N THR A 21 -18.51 0.04 -2.70
CA THR A 21 -17.29 0.63 -3.27
C THR A 21 -16.25 -0.47 -3.47
N VAL A 22 -15.66 -0.53 -4.66
CA VAL A 22 -14.71 -1.57 -5.04
C VAL A 22 -13.32 -0.96 -5.22
N MET A 23 -12.34 -1.49 -4.48
CA MET A 23 -10.94 -1.11 -4.59
C MET A 23 -10.14 -2.15 -5.38
N TRP A 24 -9.46 -1.71 -6.44
CA TRP A 24 -8.43 -2.51 -7.10
C TRP A 24 -7.07 -2.15 -6.49
N SER A 25 -6.41 -3.11 -5.84
CA SER A 25 -5.23 -2.84 -5.00
C SER A 25 -4.01 -3.70 -5.37
N PRO A 26 -3.24 -3.32 -6.41
CA PRO A 26 -1.94 -3.92 -6.68
C PRO A 26 -0.86 -3.45 -5.70
N LEU A 27 0.35 -4.01 -5.79
CA LEU A 27 1.51 -3.59 -4.99
C LEU A 27 1.93 -2.12 -5.27
N GLY A 28 1.69 -1.63 -6.47
CA GLY A 28 2.05 -0.27 -6.90
C GLY A 28 3.30 -0.16 -7.79
N ASP A 29 3.92 -1.29 -8.14
CA ASP A 29 5.13 -1.33 -8.97
C ASP A 29 4.83 -1.09 -10.46
N GLU A 30 5.88 -0.89 -11.28
CA GLU A 30 5.76 -0.72 -12.73
C GLU A 30 5.08 -1.93 -13.40
N GLY A 31 4.27 -1.66 -14.42
CA GLY A 31 3.47 -2.68 -15.11
C GLY A 31 2.13 -2.99 -14.44
N MET A 32 1.79 -2.35 -13.31
CA MET A 32 0.47 -2.53 -12.67
C MET A 32 -0.69 -2.18 -13.62
N GLU A 33 -0.48 -1.24 -14.54
CA GLU A 33 -1.44 -0.81 -15.56
C GLU A 33 -1.88 -1.93 -16.50
N GLU A 34 -1.03 -2.93 -16.76
CA GLU A 34 -1.37 -4.09 -17.58
C GLU A 34 -2.48 -4.95 -16.96
N TYR A 35 -2.71 -4.78 -15.65
CA TYR A 35 -3.68 -5.52 -14.86
C TYR A 35 -4.93 -4.70 -14.51
N TYR A 36 -5.02 -3.46 -14.99
CA TYR A 36 -6.14 -2.58 -14.68
C TYR A 36 -7.45 -3.12 -15.30
N PRO A 37 -8.49 -3.37 -14.49
CA PRO A 37 -9.71 -4.00 -15.00
C PRO A 37 -10.65 -3.01 -15.70
N GLY A 38 -10.32 -1.72 -15.76
CA GLY A 38 -11.11 -0.68 -16.43
C GLY A 38 -11.99 0.12 -15.46
N ASP A 39 -12.31 1.36 -15.85
CA ASP A 39 -12.96 2.36 -15.00
C ASP A 39 -14.32 1.92 -14.46
N ASP A 40 -15.05 1.11 -15.23
CA ASP A 40 -16.36 0.59 -14.83
C ASP A 40 -16.27 -0.39 -13.67
N TYR A 41 -15.09 -0.92 -13.36
CA TYR A 41 -14.89 -1.97 -12.35
C TYR A 41 -14.10 -1.49 -11.12
N VAL A 42 -13.68 -0.23 -11.09
CA VAL A 42 -12.82 0.33 -10.05
C VAL A 42 -13.35 1.66 -9.56
N ASP A 43 -13.64 1.72 -8.26
CA ASP A 43 -14.05 2.95 -7.58
C ASP A 43 -12.87 3.61 -6.86
N LEU A 44 -11.91 2.81 -6.37
CA LEU A 44 -10.68 3.25 -5.68
C LEU A 44 -9.46 2.46 -6.17
N VAL A 45 -8.29 3.09 -6.20
CA VAL A 45 -7.01 2.39 -6.45
C VAL A 45 -6.24 2.27 -5.13
N GLY A 46 -5.94 1.04 -4.74
CA GLY A 46 -5.14 0.73 -3.55
C GLY A 46 -3.67 0.49 -3.91
N VAL A 47 -2.76 0.84 -3.01
CA VAL A 47 -1.35 0.39 -3.05
C VAL A 47 -0.88 -0.03 -1.67
N SER A 48 0.01 -1.00 -1.60
CA SER A 48 0.66 -1.40 -0.35
C SER A 48 1.92 -0.55 -0.13
N VAL A 49 2.19 -0.17 1.11
CA VAL A 49 3.37 0.61 1.51
C VAL A 49 3.94 0.04 2.80
N PHE A 50 5.09 -0.61 2.70
CA PHE A 50 5.76 -1.21 3.85
C PHE A 50 7.19 -0.69 4.01
N GLY A 51 7.55 -0.35 5.24
CA GLY A 51 8.88 0.09 5.65
C GLY A 51 9.54 -0.91 6.58
N LEU A 52 10.55 -1.65 6.10
CA LEU A 52 11.37 -2.50 6.96
C LEU A 52 12.78 -1.95 6.99
N GLN A 53 13.19 -1.34 8.11
CA GLN A 53 14.48 -0.64 8.19
C GLN A 53 15.66 -1.52 7.80
N ALA A 54 15.67 -2.78 8.22
CA ALA A 54 16.73 -3.73 7.86
C ALA A 54 16.81 -3.97 6.34
N TRP A 55 15.65 -4.07 5.68
CA TRP A 55 15.56 -4.22 4.23
C TRP A 55 16.02 -2.94 3.53
N ASP A 56 15.58 -1.78 4.00
CA ASP A 56 15.96 -0.49 3.46
C ASP A 56 17.49 -0.31 3.46
N GLN A 57 18.13 -0.59 4.60
CA GLN A 57 19.58 -0.56 4.75
C GLN A 57 20.29 -1.56 3.83
N ALA A 58 19.80 -2.79 3.74
CA ALA A 58 20.45 -3.82 2.94
C ALA A 58 20.30 -3.61 1.42
N LYS A 59 19.21 -2.99 0.97
CA LYS A 59 18.86 -2.86 -0.46
C LYS A 59 19.13 -1.48 -1.04
N PHE A 60 19.03 -0.45 -0.23
CA PHE A 60 19.12 0.94 -0.66
C PHE A 60 20.21 1.73 0.08
N GLY A 61 20.82 1.14 1.12
CA GLY A 61 21.92 1.75 1.87
C GLY A 61 21.52 2.92 2.76
N HIS A 62 20.22 3.14 2.98
CA HIS A 62 19.69 4.19 3.85
C HIS A 62 18.29 3.82 4.36
N ASP A 63 17.83 4.53 5.38
CA ASP A 63 16.46 4.43 5.90
C ASP A 63 15.51 5.13 4.93
N ARG A 64 14.62 4.38 4.27
CA ARG A 64 13.65 4.98 3.36
C ARG A 64 12.48 5.58 4.13
N THR A 65 12.03 6.74 3.68
CA THR A 65 10.85 7.45 4.14
C THR A 65 9.58 6.86 3.54
N PHE A 66 8.42 7.20 4.13
CA PHE A 66 7.11 6.91 3.53
C PHE A 66 7.00 7.45 2.09
N ASP A 67 7.49 8.67 1.84
CA ASP A 67 7.33 9.34 0.54
C ASP A 67 8.22 8.73 -0.56
N GLU A 68 9.42 8.25 -0.20
CA GLU A 68 10.29 7.54 -1.15
C GLU A 68 9.68 6.25 -1.66
N ILE A 69 8.87 5.58 -0.84
CA ILE A 69 8.16 4.36 -1.24
C ILE A 69 6.81 4.69 -1.88
N PHE A 70 6.02 5.58 -1.27
CA PHE A 70 4.67 5.87 -1.70
C PHE A 70 4.61 6.77 -2.92
N GLY A 71 5.48 7.78 -3.06
CA GLY A 71 5.42 8.78 -4.12
C GLY A 71 5.35 8.18 -5.54
N PRO A 72 6.31 7.34 -5.95
CA PRO A 72 6.24 6.71 -7.27
C PRO A 72 5.03 5.78 -7.44
N ARG A 73 4.51 5.17 -6.37
CA ARG A 73 3.31 4.30 -6.41
C ARG A 73 2.05 5.14 -6.56
N TYR A 74 1.99 6.26 -5.85
CA TYR A 74 0.92 7.23 -5.93
C TYR A 74 0.81 7.82 -7.34
N GLU A 75 1.93 8.23 -7.96
CA GLU A 75 1.90 8.80 -9.32
C GLU A 75 1.27 7.82 -10.33
N ARG A 76 1.67 6.55 -10.27
CA ARG A 76 1.07 5.49 -11.11
C ARG A 76 -0.41 5.29 -10.78
N ALA A 77 -0.77 5.17 -9.50
CA ALA A 77 -2.15 4.97 -9.06
C ALA A 77 -3.07 6.15 -9.43
N ALA A 78 -2.60 7.38 -9.27
CA ALA A 78 -3.33 8.60 -9.58
C ALA A 78 -3.57 8.76 -11.09
N SER A 79 -2.73 8.16 -11.94
CA SER A 79 -2.90 8.21 -13.40
C SER A 79 -4.20 7.57 -13.90
N PHE A 80 -4.83 6.69 -13.11
CA PHE A 80 -6.15 6.11 -13.42
C PHE A 80 -7.31 7.07 -13.16
N GLY A 81 -7.07 8.28 -12.64
CA GLY A 81 -8.11 9.28 -12.39
C GLY A 81 -9.11 8.90 -11.29
N LYS A 82 -8.74 7.95 -10.41
CA LYS A 82 -9.54 7.48 -9.27
C LYS A 82 -8.91 7.94 -7.95
N PRO A 83 -9.68 8.03 -6.85
CA PRO A 83 -9.10 8.24 -5.53
C PRO A 83 -8.14 7.10 -5.15
N VAL A 84 -7.07 7.45 -4.46
CA VAL A 84 -5.98 6.54 -4.07
C VAL A 84 -6.07 6.24 -2.59
N VAL A 85 -5.81 4.98 -2.22
CA VAL A 85 -5.76 4.50 -0.85
C VAL A 85 -4.43 3.81 -0.62
N VAL A 86 -3.75 4.12 0.49
CA VAL A 86 -2.73 3.21 1.02
C VAL A 86 -3.48 2.05 1.67
N ALA A 87 -3.71 0.99 0.90
CA ALA A 87 -4.58 -0.13 1.28
C ALA A 87 -3.96 -0.97 2.40
N GLU A 88 -2.63 -1.03 2.43
CA GLU A 88 -1.85 -1.71 3.44
C GLU A 88 -0.67 -0.82 3.82
N LEU A 89 -0.55 -0.54 5.11
CA LEU A 89 0.56 0.20 5.69
C LEU A 89 1.16 -0.58 6.85
N GLY A 90 2.48 -0.75 6.86
CA GLY A 90 3.21 -1.25 8.01
C GLY A 90 4.64 -0.74 8.00
N TYR A 91 5.22 -0.44 9.16
CA TYR A 91 6.62 -0.04 9.22
C TYR A 91 7.25 -0.43 10.54
N VAL A 92 8.49 -0.93 10.51
CA VAL A 92 9.21 -1.48 11.66
C VAL A 92 10.71 -1.20 11.58
N GLY A 93 11.29 -0.79 12.69
CA GLY A 93 12.69 -0.40 12.79
C GLY A 93 13.02 0.16 14.17
N LYS A 94 14.16 0.83 14.28
CA LYS A 94 14.56 1.59 15.48
C LYS A 94 13.62 2.77 15.72
N GLU A 95 13.66 3.31 16.93
CA GLU A 95 12.78 4.39 17.37
C GLU A 95 12.76 5.59 16.40
N ASP A 96 13.92 6.04 15.93
CA ASP A 96 14.00 7.19 15.00
C ASP A 96 13.39 6.89 13.63
N TYR A 97 13.55 5.66 13.12
CA TYR A 97 12.91 5.20 11.88
C TYR A 97 11.39 5.20 12.00
N VAL A 98 10.88 4.65 13.11
CA VAL A 98 9.44 4.61 13.38
C VAL A 98 8.86 6.01 13.56
N LYS A 99 9.56 6.91 14.25
CA LYS A 99 9.17 8.33 14.41
C LYS A 99 9.13 9.06 13.06
N MET A 100 10.13 8.84 12.20
CA MET A 100 10.18 9.40 10.86
C MET A 100 8.94 9.01 10.03
N TRP A 101 8.59 7.72 10.05
CA TRP A 101 7.38 7.21 9.38
C TRP A 101 6.09 7.77 9.99
N GLU A 102 5.96 7.73 11.32
CA GLU A 102 4.79 8.23 12.03
C GLU A 102 4.51 9.71 11.74
N ASN A 103 5.57 10.53 11.72
CA ASN A 103 5.46 11.97 11.44
C ASN A 103 5.04 12.26 10.00
N SER A 104 5.32 11.34 9.07
CA SER A 104 5.04 11.49 7.63
C SER A 104 3.65 10.98 7.26
N VAL A 105 3.28 9.78 7.70
CA VAL A 105 2.03 9.08 7.35
C VAL A 105 0.77 9.83 7.81
N ARG A 106 0.86 10.56 8.92
CA ARG A 106 -0.29 11.25 9.54
C ARG A 106 -0.58 12.63 8.94
N GLN A 107 0.15 13.03 7.91
CA GLN A 107 0.01 14.35 7.30
C GLN A 107 -0.79 14.26 6.00
N GLU A 108 -1.71 15.19 5.84
CA GLU A 108 -2.23 15.53 4.52
C GLU A 108 -1.14 16.30 3.76
N LYS A 109 -0.85 15.86 2.54
CA LYS A 109 0.22 16.40 1.71
C LYS A 109 -0.34 16.91 0.40
N ALA A 110 0.01 18.14 0.05
CA ALA A 110 -0.48 18.77 -1.18
C ALA A 110 0.00 18.03 -2.44
N GLU A 111 1.08 17.25 -2.32
CA GLU A 111 1.64 16.36 -3.33
C GLU A 111 0.73 15.16 -3.63
N TYR A 112 -0.17 14.80 -2.71
CA TYR A 112 -1.05 13.62 -2.81
C TYR A 112 -2.54 14.00 -2.79
N PRO A 113 -3.03 14.86 -3.70
CA PRO A 113 -4.39 15.40 -3.65
C PRO A 113 -5.50 14.36 -3.77
N ASN A 114 -5.20 13.18 -4.32
CA ASN A 114 -6.17 12.08 -4.49
C ASN A 114 -6.07 11.02 -3.39
N LEU A 115 -5.17 11.16 -2.41
CA LEU A 115 -5.08 10.23 -1.28
C LEU A 115 -6.27 10.45 -0.34
N VAL A 116 -7.15 9.46 -0.25
CA VAL A 116 -8.40 9.55 0.55
C VAL A 116 -8.42 8.64 1.77
N GLY A 117 -7.40 7.80 1.95
CA GLY A 117 -7.34 6.90 3.10
C GLY A 117 -6.02 6.15 3.23
N VAL A 118 -5.73 5.78 4.48
CA VAL A 118 -4.59 4.94 4.86
C VAL A 118 -5.09 3.85 5.79
N SER A 119 -4.81 2.59 5.47
CA SER A 119 -5.23 1.41 6.21
C SER A 119 -4.01 0.69 6.78
N TYR A 120 -3.87 0.71 8.11
CA TYR A 120 -2.73 0.13 8.81
C TYR A 120 -2.91 -1.38 9.03
N PHE A 121 -1.95 -2.18 8.58
CA PHE A 121 -1.91 -3.61 8.78
C PHE A 121 -1.37 -3.94 10.18
N ASN A 122 -2.27 -3.97 11.17
CA ASN A 122 -1.90 -4.15 12.58
C ASN A 122 -1.79 -5.63 13.00
N TYR A 123 -0.97 -6.41 12.31
CA TYR A 123 -0.77 -7.84 12.57
C TYR A 123 0.68 -8.26 12.27
N PRO A 124 1.21 -9.36 12.85
CA PRO A 124 2.49 -9.89 12.40
C PRO A 124 2.45 -10.26 10.92
N GLU A 125 3.59 -10.13 10.24
CA GLU A 125 3.73 -10.61 8.87
C GLU A 125 3.32 -12.09 8.77
N VAL A 126 2.55 -12.42 7.73
CA VAL A 126 1.98 -13.75 7.51
C VAL A 126 2.77 -14.55 6.48
N TYR A 127 3.58 -13.88 5.66
CA TYR A 127 4.46 -14.51 4.68
C TYR A 127 5.90 -14.00 4.84
N PRO A 128 6.92 -14.89 4.86
CA PRO A 128 8.30 -14.46 5.05
C PRO A 128 8.70 -13.36 4.07
N TRP A 129 9.23 -12.27 4.61
CA TRP A 129 9.82 -11.21 3.83
C TRP A 129 10.96 -11.78 2.98
N PRO A 130 11.14 -11.30 1.73
CA PRO A 130 12.11 -11.89 0.81
C PRO A 130 13.51 -11.95 1.41
N GLU A 131 14.34 -12.86 0.90
CA GLU A 131 15.77 -12.92 1.21
C GLU A 131 16.12 -13.10 2.69
N GLY A 132 15.24 -13.74 3.46
CA GLY A 132 15.52 -14.14 4.83
C GLY A 132 15.35 -13.02 5.86
N PHE A 133 14.64 -11.94 5.52
CA PHE A 133 14.32 -10.86 6.45
C PHE A 133 13.22 -11.20 7.48
N GLY A 134 12.76 -12.46 7.49
CA GLY A 134 11.89 -13.01 8.52
C GLY A 134 10.44 -12.57 8.38
N MET A 135 9.71 -12.51 9.49
CA MET A 135 8.31 -12.09 9.54
C MET A 135 8.22 -10.86 10.45
N PRO A 136 8.36 -9.62 9.92
CA PRO A 136 8.34 -8.43 10.73
C PRO A 136 7.02 -8.27 11.50
N ASP A 137 7.08 -7.69 12.69
CA ASP A 137 5.89 -7.45 13.51
C ASP A 137 5.37 -6.02 13.28
N TRP A 138 4.35 -5.89 12.42
CA TRP A 138 3.78 -4.60 12.06
C TRP A 138 2.89 -4.02 13.15
N ARG A 139 2.62 -4.73 14.25
CA ARG A 139 1.70 -4.25 15.29
C ARG A 139 2.22 -2.97 15.94
N VAL A 140 1.34 -1.99 16.11
CA VAL A 140 1.64 -0.78 16.88
C VAL A 140 2.07 -1.16 18.30
N LYS A 141 3.14 -0.52 18.78
CA LYS A 141 3.97 -0.80 19.98
C LYS A 141 5.01 -1.91 19.81
N ASN A 142 4.85 -2.83 18.86
CA ASN A 142 5.84 -3.87 18.59
C ASN A 142 6.78 -3.51 17.44
N GLN A 143 6.43 -2.49 16.66
CA GLN A 143 7.17 -2.06 15.49
C GLN A 143 8.44 -1.24 15.82
N ILE A 144 8.69 -0.95 17.10
CA ILE A 144 9.94 -0.33 17.59
C ILE A 144 10.86 -1.44 18.10
N LEU A 145 11.97 -1.65 17.39
CA LEU A 145 13.00 -2.61 17.73
C LEU A 145 13.92 -2.08 18.84
N LYS A 146 14.42 -2.98 19.68
CA LYS A 146 15.36 -2.69 20.77
C LYS A 146 16.80 -2.70 20.30
#